data_AF-A0A1C2GRN2-F1
#
_entry.id   AF-A0A1C2GRN2-F1
#
_cell.length_a   1.000
_cell.length_b   1.000
_cell.length_c   1.000
_cell.angle_alpha   90.00
_cell.angle_beta   90.00
_cell.angle_gamma   90.00
#
_symmetry.space_group_name_H-M   'P 1'
#
loop_
_entity.id
_entity.type
_entity.pdbx_description
1 polymer ?
#
loop_
_entity_poly.entity_id
_entity_poly.type
_entity_poly.pdbx_seq_one_letter_code
_entity_poly.pdbx_strand_id
1 'polypeptide(L)'
;MIKKYILFGAFLWSFACAQAQEVIIHVSQGYLDTLYHKYPVKPFVHPGFSNCFEWDTPYFQSIADVKQHQALVVHGVYTRQMAKTADSLNFARKGQMAAWRHLPDMPNEDGVYRAANQDRTGTSKMDKGHFSAWKLNAYNQDAALLSDTYTFNAAFEMAAQNIGTELGIEYLQRFLVGEVKGRHRPAGLPLYKRVEYWKGAWPLLVR
;
A
#
# COMPACT_ATOMS: atom_id res chain seq x y z
N MET A 1 -8.31 -12.89 -74.77
CA MET A 1 -7.57 -12.03 -73.82
C MET A 1 -8.42 -11.83 -72.57
N ILE A 2 -8.15 -12.57 -71.49
CA ILE A 2 -8.89 -12.48 -70.22
C ILE A 2 -7.94 -11.92 -69.17
N LYS A 3 -8.19 -10.68 -68.71
CA LYS A 3 -7.43 -10.04 -67.64
C LYS A 3 -7.89 -10.60 -66.29
N LYS A 4 -7.01 -11.31 -65.59
CA LYS A 4 -7.19 -11.72 -64.20
C LYS A 4 -6.84 -10.53 -63.29
N TYR A 5 -7.81 -10.02 -62.53
CA TYR A 5 -7.55 -9.10 -61.44
C TYR A 5 -7.31 -9.92 -60.16
N ILE A 6 -6.08 -9.85 -59.65
CA ILE A 6 -5.72 -10.38 -58.33
C ILE A 6 -6.08 -9.30 -57.32
N LEU A 7 -7.15 -9.52 -56.56
CA LEU A 7 -7.50 -8.73 -55.39
C LEU A 7 -6.61 -9.17 -54.21
N PHE A 8 -5.60 -8.36 -53.89
CA PHE A 8 -4.90 -8.46 -52.61
C PHE A 8 -5.82 -7.96 -51.49
N GLY A 9 -6.46 -8.90 -50.80
CA GLY A 9 -7.13 -8.62 -49.53
C GLY A 9 -6.11 -8.40 -48.43
N ALA A 10 -5.81 -7.15 -48.11
CA ALA A 10 -5.02 -6.80 -46.93
C ALA A 10 -5.86 -7.06 -45.67
N PHE A 11 -5.59 -8.17 -44.99
CA PHE A 11 -6.15 -8.48 -43.68
C PHE A 11 -5.41 -7.65 -42.62
N LEU A 12 -5.95 -6.47 -42.29
CA LEU A 12 -5.46 -5.65 -41.18
C LEU A 12 -5.89 -6.31 -39.87
N TRP A 13 -5.01 -7.13 -39.29
CA TRP A 13 -5.10 -7.55 -37.88
C TRP A 13 -4.75 -6.36 -36.99
N SER A 14 -5.74 -5.54 -36.65
CA SER A 14 -5.60 -4.60 -35.55
C SER A 14 -5.64 -5.37 -34.24
N PHE A 15 -4.46 -5.66 -33.68
CA PHE A 15 -4.33 -6.04 -32.27
C PHE A 15 -4.79 -4.85 -31.43
N ALA A 16 -6.07 -4.83 -31.05
CA ALA A 16 -6.54 -3.97 -29.99
C ALA A 16 -5.92 -4.50 -28.68
N CYS A 17 -4.80 -3.91 -28.26
CA CYS A 17 -4.38 -3.99 -26.87
C CYS A 17 -5.49 -3.34 -26.04
N ALA A 18 -6.34 -4.17 -25.44
CA ALA A 18 -7.29 -3.73 -24.43
C ALA A 18 -6.47 -3.11 -23.29
N GLN A 19 -6.41 -1.78 -23.24
CA GLN A 19 -5.88 -1.09 -22.07
C GLN A 19 -6.84 -1.40 -20.93
N ALA A 20 -6.34 -2.05 -19.87
CA ALA A 20 -7.13 -2.29 -18.68
C ALA A 20 -7.57 -0.94 -18.11
N GLN A 21 -8.87 -0.66 -18.18
CA GLN A 21 -9.42 0.60 -17.69
C GLN A 21 -9.40 0.57 -16.16
N GLU A 22 -8.84 1.60 -15.54
CA GLU A 22 -8.87 1.76 -14.08
C GLU A 22 -10.32 1.95 -13.61
N VAL A 23 -10.66 1.32 -12.49
CA VAL A 23 -11.96 1.52 -11.83
C VAL A 23 -11.81 2.63 -10.79
N ILE A 24 -12.46 3.77 -11.03
CA ILE A 24 -12.53 4.89 -10.09
C ILE A 24 -13.77 4.71 -9.22
N ILE A 25 -13.58 4.63 -7.91
CA ILE A 25 -14.67 4.52 -6.94
C ILE A 25 -14.82 5.82 -6.18
N HIS A 26 -16.04 6.35 -6.17
CA HIS A 26 -16.42 7.45 -5.29
C HIS A 26 -16.84 6.90 -3.94
N VAL A 27 -16.01 7.14 -2.93
CA VAL A 27 -16.27 6.72 -1.54
C VAL A 27 -16.79 7.92 -0.75
N SER A 28 -17.93 7.78 -0.07
CA SER A 28 -18.48 8.85 0.77
C SER A 28 -17.82 8.87 2.14
N GLN A 29 -17.80 10.05 2.80
CA GLN A 29 -17.28 10.15 4.17
C GLN A 29 -18.11 9.29 5.15
N GLY A 30 -19.44 9.26 5.05
CA GLY A 30 -20.27 8.44 5.94
C GLY A 30 -20.02 6.93 5.82
N TYR A 31 -19.68 6.44 4.63
CA TYR A 31 -19.24 5.05 4.48
C TYR A 31 -17.87 4.81 5.14
N LEU A 32 -16.93 5.76 5.01
CA LEU A 32 -15.63 5.66 5.68
C LEU A 32 -15.79 5.66 7.20
N ASP A 33 -16.62 6.55 7.73
CA ASP A 33 -16.91 6.60 9.17
C ASP A 33 -17.49 5.25 9.63
N THR A 34 -18.46 4.71 8.90
CA THR A 34 -19.04 3.38 9.18
C THR A 34 -17.99 2.27 9.15
N LEU A 35 -17.13 2.28 8.12
CA LEU A 35 -16.09 1.27 7.94
C LEU A 35 -15.07 1.28 9.08
N TYR A 36 -14.62 2.46 9.51
CA TYR A 36 -13.62 2.59 10.57
C TYR A 36 -14.19 2.29 11.96
N HIS A 37 -15.48 2.58 12.22
CA HIS A 37 -16.15 2.19 13.46
C HIS A 37 -16.46 0.68 13.53
N LYS A 38 -16.52 -0.01 12.39
CA LYS A 38 -16.77 -1.46 12.33
C LYS A 38 -15.66 -2.29 13.00
N TYR A 39 -14.44 -1.78 13.01
CA TYR A 39 -13.26 -2.48 13.54
C TYR A 39 -12.59 -1.61 14.62
N PRO A 40 -13.10 -1.60 15.86
CA PRO A 40 -12.53 -0.78 16.91
C PRO A 40 -11.16 -1.29 17.34
N VAL A 41 -10.30 -0.35 17.73
CA VAL A 41 -9.00 -0.60 18.35
C VAL A 41 -9.16 -1.00 19.81
N LYS A 42 -8.27 -1.84 20.32
CA LYS A 42 -8.26 -2.28 21.72
C LYS A 42 -6.87 -2.07 22.33
N PRO A 43 -6.76 -1.80 23.63
CA PRO A 43 -5.46 -1.78 24.30
C PRO A 43 -4.75 -3.15 24.19
N PHE A 44 -3.46 -3.15 23.85
CA PHE A 44 -2.65 -4.36 23.83
C PHE A 44 -2.13 -4.64 25.25
N VAL A 45 -2.68 -5.67 25.89
CA VAL A 45 -2.42 -5.97 27.31
C VAL A 45 -1.13 -6.81 27.46
N HIS A 46 0.02 -6.14 27.48
CA HIS A 46 1.31 -6.76 27.77
C HIS A 46 2.19 -5.85 28.65
N PRO A 47 2.92 -6.39 29.66
CA PRO A 47 3.87 -5.61 30.44
C PRO A 47 4.87 -4.85 29.55
N GLY A 48 4.98 -3.53 29.75
CA GLY A 48 5.87 -2.66 28.97
C GLY A 48 5.26 -2.03 27.71
N PHE A 49 4.01 -2.34 27.36
CA PHE A 49 3.36 -1.88 26.11
C PHE A 49 2.12 -0.99 26.37
N SER A 50 2.21 -0.06 27.33
CA SER A 50 1.05 0.75 27.76
C SER A 50 0.51 1.73 26.71
N ASN A 51 1.30 2.07 25.68
CA ASN A 51 0.89 2.92 24.56
C ASN A 51 0.52 2.08 23.32
N CYS A 52 0.41 0.76 23.47
CA CYS A 52 0.18 -0.11 22.35
C CYS A 52 -1.28 -0.53 22.26
N PHE A 53 -1.75 -0.61 21.02
CA PHE A 53 -3.11 -0.99 20.70
C PHE A 53 -3.08 -2.06 19.62
N GLU A 54 -4.01 -3.00 19.73
CA GLU A 54 -4.28 -3.98 18.68
C GLU A 54 -5.45 -3.51 17.81
N TRP A 55 -5.34 -3.80 16.52
CA TRP A 55 -6.39 -3.55 15.55
C TRP A 55 -6.62 -4.80 14.70
N ASP A 56 -7.76 -5.44 14.95
CA ASP A 56 -8.17 -6.67 14.28
C ASP A 56 -9.16 -6.35 13.16
N THR A 57 -8.72 -6.55 11.93
CA THR A 57 -9.60 -6.54 10.74
C THR A 57 -9.61 -7.93 10.11
N PRO A 58 -10.62 -8.29 9.30
CA PRO A 58 -10.60 -9.55 8.56
C PRO A 58 -9.54 -9.58 7.43
N TYR A 59 -8.83 -8.48 7.17
CA TYR A 59 -7.88 -8.35 6.05
C TYR A 59 -6.43 -8.40 6.51
N PHE A 60 -6.14 -7.78 7.65
CA PHE A 60 -4.87 -7.83 8.36
C PHE A 60 -5.08 -7.49 9.83
N GLN A 61 -4.13 -7.90 10.66
CA GLN A 61 -4.08 -7.59 12.09
C GLN A 61 -2.85 -6.75 12.36
N SER A 62 -2.95 -5.85 13.33
CA SER A 62 -1.85 -4.96 13.69
C SER A 62 -1.74 -4.75 15.18
N ILE A 63 -0.51 -4.61 15.66
CA ILE A 63 -0.20 -4.03 16.96
C ILE A 63 0.61 -2.76 16.68
N ALA A 64 0.21 -1.63 17.23
CA ALA A 64 0.84 -0.34 17.01
C ALA A 64 1.16 0.37 18.31
N ASP A 65 2.29 1.09 18.36
CA ASP A 65 2.63 2.01 19.45
C ASP A 65 2.22 3.42 19.03
N VAL A 66 1.12 3.90 19.61
CA VAL A 66 0.54 5.21 19.23
C VAL A 66 1.38 6.38 19.71
N LYS A 67 2.24 6.17 20.71
CA LYS A 67 3.19 7.19 21.17
C LYS A 67 4.35 7.33 20.18
N GLN A 68 4.74 6.24 19.53
CA GLN A 68 5.84 6.21 18.56
C GLN A 68 5.38 6.44 17.12
N HIS A 69 4.08 6.61 16.87
CA HIS A 69 3.54 6.83 15.53
C HIS A 69 3.97 5.74 14.52
N GLN A 70 4.00 4.48 14.97
CA GLN A 70 4.29 3.34 14.11
C GLN A 70 3.55 2.06 14.48
N ALA A 71 3.25 1.24 13.47
CA ALA A 71 2.97 -0.16 13.69
C ALA A 71 4.22 -0.86 14.23
N LEU A 72 4.05 -1.77 15.19
CA LEU A 72 5.10 -2.67 15.67
C LEU A 72 5.12 -3.96 14.85
N VAL A 73 3.94 -4.49 14.56
CA VAL A 73 3.74 -5.70 13.76
C VAL A 73 2.45 -5.53 12.96
N VAL A 74 2.50 -5.90 11.68
CA VAL A 74 1.30 -6.12 10.86
C VAL A 74 1.38 -7.50 10.26
N HIS A 75 0.32 -8.28 10.43
CA HIS A 75 0.18 -9.61 9.86
C HIS A 75 -1.00 -9.63 8.89
N GLY A 76 -0.73 -10.04 7.66
CA GLY A 76 -1.74 -10.21 6.62
C GLY A 76 -1.41 -11.41 5.75
N VAL A 77 -2.45 -12.03 5.19
CA VAL A 77 -2.29 -13.15 4.26
C VAL A 77 -2.56 -12.66 2.85
N TYR A 78 -1.59 -12.87 1.96
CA TYR A 78 -1.74 -12.57 0.55
C TYR A 78 -1.66 -13.84 -0.28
N THR A 79 -2.63 -14.04 -1.17
CA THR A 79 -2.75 -15.27 -1.97
C THR A 79 -2.79 -14.97 -3.45
N ARG A 80 -2.51 -15.99 -4.27
CA ARG A 80 -2.67 -15.91 -5.73
C ARG A 80 -4.09 -15.51 -6.14
N GLN A 81 -5.11 -15.97 -5.40
CA GLN A 81 -6.49 -15.62 -5.72
C GLN A 81 -6.76 -14.14 -5.44
N MET A 82 -6.26 -13.61 -4.32
CA MET A 82 -6.34 -12.18 -4.00
C MET A 82 -5.64 -11.34 -5.07
N ALA A 83 -4.46 -11.77 -5.56
CA ALA A 83 -3.77 -11.09 -6.64
C ALA A 83 -4.62 -11.00 -7.92
N LYS A 84 -5.20 -12.13 -8.37
CA LYS A 84 -6.11 -12.15 -9.53
C LYS A 84 -7.32 -11.24 -9.32
N THR A 85 -7.89 -11.24 -8.13
CA THR A 85 -9.03 -10.38 -7.79
C THR A 85 -8.62 -8.91 -7.83
N ALA A 86 -7.47 -8.54 -7.26
CA ALA A 86 -6.97 -7.17 -7.29
C ALA A 86 -6.74 -6.66 -8.73
N ASP A 87 -6.19 -7.51 -9.61
CA ASP A 87 -6.01 -7.17 -11.02
C ASP A 87 -7.33 -7.05 -11.78
N SER A 88 -8.32 -7.90 -11.44
CA SER A 88 -9.65 -7.82 -12.02
C SER A 88 -10.42 -6.58 -11.57
N LEU A 89 -10.26 -6.17 -10.31
CA LEU A 89 -10.94 -4.99 -9.75
C LEU A 89 -10.27 -3.70 -10.22
N ASN A 90 -8.94 -3.72 -10.41
CA ASN A 90 -8.14 -2.64 -10.96
C ASN A 90 -8.48 -1.25 -10.38
N PHE A 91 -8.65 -1.19 -9.06
CA PHE A 91 -8.98 0.05 -8.37
C PHE A 91 -7.88 1.11 -8.60
N ALA A 92 -8.30 2.33 -8.94
CA ALA A 92 -7.40 3.46 -8.94
C ALA A 92 -7.14 3.93 -7.51
N ARG A 93 -5.87 4.01 -7.09
CA ARG A 93 -5.49 4.66 -5.82
C ARG A 93 -5.54 6.19 -5.99
N LYS A 94 -6.75 6.76 -5.98
CA LYS A 94 -7.02 8.20 -6.16
C LYS A 94 -8.13 8.68 -5.20
N GLY A 95 -8.13 9.98 -4.91
CA GLY A 95 -9.15 10.58 -4.04
C GLY A 95 -9.21 9.88 -2.68
N GLN A 96 -10.40 9.44 -2.28
CA GLN A 96 -10.61 8.74 -1.01
C GLN A 96 -9.89 7.39 -0.91
N MET A 97 -9.63 6.73 -2.05
CA MET A 97 -8.87 5.47 -2.09
C MET A 97 -7.36 5.65 -1.83
N ALA A 98 -6.87 6.90 -1.83
CA ALA A 98 -5.47 7.26 -1.55
C ALA A 98 -5.33 8.14 -0.30
N ALA A 99 -6.44 8.43 0.38
CA ALA A 99 -6.48 9.35 1.49
C ALA A 99 -6.11 8.61 2.78
N TRP A 100 -5.01 9.02 3.37
CA TRP A 100 -4.59 8.50 4.66
C TRP A 100 -5.47 8.99 5.80
N ARG A 101 -5.74 8.12 6.78
CA ARG A 101 -6.69 8.37 7.86
C ARG A 101 -6.19 7.89 9.22
N HIS A 102 -6.74 8.47 10.27
CA HIS A 102 -6.62 7.97 11.63
C HIS A 102 -7.89 7.15 11.96
N LEU A 103 -7.75 6.20 12.88
CA LEU A 103 -8.91 5.52 13.47
C LEU A 103 -9.65 6.44 14.46
N PRO A 104 -10.94 6.19 14.73
CA PRO A 104 -11.65 6.87 15.81
C PRO A 104 -10.84 6.79 17.11
N ASP A 105 -10.81 7.90 17.85
CA ASP A 105 -10.10 8.05 19.12
C ASP A 105 -8.57 7.88 19.05
N MET A 106 -7.99 7.80 17.84
CA MET A 106 -6.55 7.72 17.61
C MET A 106 -5.98 9.04 17.09
N PRO A 107 -4.69 9.34 17.36
CA PRO A 107 -4.09 10.62 16.95
C PRO A 107 -4.10 10.80 15.43
N ASN A 108 -4.38 12.03 14.98
CA ASN A 108 -4.10 12.43 13.60
C ASN A 108 -2.60 12.77 13.45
N GLU A 109 -1.90 12.04 12.60
CA GLU A 109 -0.45 12.16 12.42
C GLU A 109 -0.01 13.19 11.36
N ASP A 110 -0.94 13.89 10.69
CA ASP A 110 -0.59 14.87 9.65
C ASP A 110 0.36 15.96 10.16
N GLY A 111 0.24 16.37 11.42
CA GLY A 111 1.16 17.31 12.07
C GLY A 111 2.56 16.73 12.25
N VAL A 112 2.65 15.45 12.62
CA VAL A 112 3.93 14.75 12.86
C VAL A 112 4.71 14.60 11.55
N TYR A 113 4.05 14.15 10.47
CA TYR A 113 4.69 14.03 9.16
C TYR A 113 5.06 15.38 8.55
N ARG A 114 4.26 16.43 8.80
CA ARG A 114 4.60 17.79 8.38
C ARG A 114 5.85 18.29 9.09
N ALA A 115 5.94 18.09 10.41
CA ALA A 115 7.10 18.46 11.21
C ALA A 115 8.37 17.72 10.77
N ALA A 116 8.28 16.39 10.58
CA ALA A 116 9.41 15.57 10.14
C ALA A 116 9.98 15.96 8.76
N ASN A 117 9.19 16.65 7.94
CA ASN A 117 9.53 17.02 6.56
C ASN A 117 9.79 18.52 6.36
N GLN A 118 9.86 19.33 7.42
CA GLN A 118 10.02 20.80 7.29
C GLN A 118 11.16 21.20 6.34
N ASP A 119 12.30 20.53 6.44
CA ASP A 119 13.49 20.82 5.62
C ASP A 119 13.87 19.67 4.66
N ARG A 120 12.98 18.69 4.46
CA ARG A 120 13.27 17.50 3.66
C ARG A 120 12.44 17.50 2.37
N THR A 121 13.09 17.19 1.25
CA THR A 121 12.45 17.15 -0.07
C THR A 121 12.87 15.93 -0.89
N GLY A 122 12.14 15.65 -1.96
CA GLY A 122 12.46 14.58 -2.90
C GLY A 122 12.56 13.22 -2.22
N THR A 123 13.70 12.56 -2.38
CA THR A 123 13.97 11.21 -1.83
C THR A 123 14.43 11.20 -0.37
N SER A 124 14.70 12.38 0.22
CA SER A 124 15.09 12.53 1.62
C SER A 124 13.91 12.73 2.57
N LYS A 125 12.72 13.01 2.04
CA LYS A 125 11.50 13.16 2.83
C LYS A 125 11.13 11.84 3.51
N MET A 126 10.41 11.96 4.62
CA MET A 126 9.73 10.85 5.27
C MET A 126 8.34 10.66 4.65
N ASP A 127 8.17 9.52 3.99
CA ASP A 127 6.91 9.00 3.51
C ASP A 127 6.21 8.18 4.60
N LYS A 128 4.91 7.99 4.36
CA LYS A 128 4.02 7.12 5.12
C LYS A 128 4.18 5.72 4.53
N GLY A 129 5.14 4.96 5.04
CA GLY A 129 5.53 3.66 4.50
C GLY A 129 4.60 2.55 5.00
N HIS A 130 3.99 1.80 4.08
CA HIS A 130 3.08 0.71 4.45
C HIS A 130 3.83 -0.50 5.03
N PHE A 131 3.23 -1.15 6.03
CA PHE A 131 3.62 -2.51 6.41
C PHE A 131 2.94 -3.54 5.50
N SER A 132 1.61 -3.46 5.39
CA SER A 132 0.80 -4.18 4.42
C SER A 132 0.45 -3.25 3.28
N ALA A 133 1.15 -3.38 2.15
CA ALA A 133 1.05 -2.46 1.03
C ALA A 133 -0.36 -2.37 0.43
N TRP A 134 -0.76 -1.18 0.00
CA TRP A 134 -2.10 -0.94 -0.56
C TRP A 134 -2.45 -1.90 -1.70
N LYS A 135 -1.52 -2.17 -2.62
CA LYS A 135 -1.75 -3.07 -3.76
C LYS A 135 -1.99 -4.52 -3.35
N LEU A 136 -1.45 -4.95 -2.21
CA LEU A 136 -1.71 -6.29 -1.65
C LEU A 136 -3.10 -6.41 -1.04
N ASN A 137 -3.70 -5.28 -0.67
CA ASN A 137 -5.05 -5.18 -0.10
C ASN A 137 -6.12 -4.81 -1.15
N ALA A 138 -5.71 -4.41 -2.36
CA ALA A 138 -6.61 -3.98 -3.44
C ALA A 138 -7.50 -5.09 -4.05
N TYR A 139 -7.53 -6.28 -3.45
CA TYR A 139 -8.50 -7.34 -3.77
C TYR A 139 -9.88 -7.09 -3.14
N ASN A 140 -9.99 -6.12 -2.24
CA ASN A 140 -11.23 -5.70 -1.60
C ASN A 140 -11.18 -4.18 -1.32
N GLN A 141 -12.28 -3.47 -1.54
CA GLN A 141 -12.34 -2.02 -1.35
C GLN A 141 -12.10 -1.62 0.11
N ASP A 142 -12.75 -2.29 1.06
CA ASP A 142 -12.57 -2.04 2.50
C ASP A 142 -11.10 -2.26 2.89
N ALA A 143 -10.50 -3.38 2.45
CA ALA A 143 -9.10 -3.69 2.74
C ALA A 143 -8.14 -2.62 2.21
N ALA A 144 -8.35 -2.15 0.98
CA ALA A 144 -7.56 -1.08 0.38
C ALA A 144 -7.69 0.24 1.18
N LEU A 145 -8.92 0.61 1.55
CA LEU A 145 -9.18 1.82 2.35
C LEU A 145 -8.59 1.75 3.76
N LEU A 146 -8.67 0.58 4.40
CA LEU A 146 -8.10 0.37 5.74
C LEU A 146 -6.57 0.30 5.70
N SER A 147 -5.96 -0.08 4.57
CA SER A 147 -4.49 -0.11 4.45
C SER A 147 -3.84 1.28 4.52
N ASP A 148 -4.55 2.36 4.14
CA ASP A 148 -4.10 3.75 4.25
C ASP A 148 -4.42 4.34 5.65
N THR A 149 -4.10 3.62 6.72
CA THR A 149 -4.39 4.01 8.11
C THR A 149 -3.12 4.18 8.95
N TYR A 150 -2.95 5.34 9.56
CA TYR A 150 -2.05 5.48 10.72
C TYR A 150 -2.80 5.12 12.00
N THR A 151 -2.13 4.74 13.07
CA THR A 151 -0.73 4.33 13.21
C THR A 151 -0.51 2.87 12.76
N PHE A 152 -1.60 2.18 12.46
CA PHE A 152 -1.67 0.72 12.50
C PHE A 152 -1.22 0.00 11.23
N ASN A 153 -0.95 0.69 10.14
CA ASN A 153 -0.35 0.07 8.96
C ASN A 153 0.76 0.92 8.33
N ALA A 154 1.32 1.85 9.12
CA ALA A 154 2.32 2.79 8.65
C ALA A 154 3.49 2.95 9.62
N ALA A 155 4.62 3.37 9.09
CA ALA A 155 5.70 4.02 9.84
C ALA A 155 6.35 5.12 9.00
N PHE A 156 7.13 5.95 9.70
CA PHE A 156 8.05 6.89 9.09
C PHE A 156 9.09 6.16 8.25
N GLU A 157 9.09 6.41 6.95
CA GLU A 157 10.04 5.77 6.03
C GLU A 157 10.71 6.80 5.12
N MET A 158 12.02 6.71 4.91
CA MET A 158 12.67 7.57 3.89
C MET A 158 12.11 7.25 2.50
N ALA A 159 11.73 8.27 1.73
CA ALA A 159 11.13 8.10 0.41
C ALA A 159 12.02 7.30 -0.56
N ALA A 160 13.35 7.47 -0.50
CA ALA A 160 14.30 6.62 -1.25
C ALA A 160 14.16 5.12 -0.94
N GLN A 161 13.93 4.77 0.32
CA GLN A 161 13.75 3.38 0.75
C GLN A 161 12.39 2.86 0.29
N ASN A 162 11.34 3.67 0.45
CA ASN A 162 9.96 3.34 0.11
C ASN A 162 9.83 2.96 -1.38
N ILE A 163 10.36 3.80 -2.27
CA ILE A 163 10.31 3.55 -3.73
C ILE A 163 11.38 2.56 -4.23
N GLY A 164 12.33 2.14 -3.37
CA GLY A 164 13.50 1.38 -3.77
C GLY A 164 13.51 -0.05 -3.24
N THR A 165 13.73 -0.18 -1.93
CA THR A 165 13.86 -1.46 -1.23
C THR A 165 12.49 -2.04 -0.91
N GLU A 166 11.59 -1.26 -0.31
CA GLU A 166 10.26 -1.77 0.11
C GLU A 166 9.41 -2.13 -1.10
N LEU A 167 9.36 -1.26 -2.12
CA LEU A 167 8.73 -1.62 -3.39
C LEU A 167 9.31 -2.93 -3.96
N GLY A 168 10.62 -3.15 -3.85
CA GLY A 168 11.25 -4.41 -4.24
C GLY A 168 10.74 -5.62 -3.45
N ILE A 169 10.52 -5.48 -2.14
CA ILE A 169 9.94 -6.52 -1.28
C ILE A 169 8.49 -6.80 -1.67
N GLU A 170 7.69 -5.77 -1.94
CA GLU A 170 6.32 -5.94 -2.43
C GLU A 170 6.28 -6.72 -3.75
N TYR A 171 7.19 -6.40 -4.69
CA TYR A 171 7.32 -7.16 -5.93
C TYR A 171 7.69 -8.63 -5.69
N LEU A 172 8.58 -8.91 -4.74
CA LEU A 172 8.92 -10.28 -4.37
C LEU A 172 7.72 -11.03 -3.79
N GLN A 173 6.94 -10.41 -2.90
CA GLN A 173 5.72 -11.02 -2.35
C GLN A 173 4.72 -11.39 -3.46
N ARG A 174 4.51 -10.48 -4.41
CA ARG A 174 3.65 -10.69 -5.59
C ARG A 174 4.18 -11.77 -6.52
N PHE A 175 5.50 -11.84 -6.69
CA PHE A 175 6.17 -12.89 -7.46
C PHE A 175 5.98 -14.27 -6.80
N LEU A 176 6.13 -14.38 -5.48
CA LEU A 176 6.00 -15.64 -4.74
C LEU A 176 4.59 -16.24 -4.85
N VAL A 177 3.55 -15.41 -4.92
CA VAL A 177 2.18 -15.87 -5.18
C VAL A 177 1.88 -16.05 -6.68
N GLY A 178 2.83 -15.74 -7.56
CA GLY A 178 2.76 -15.93 -9.00
C GLY A 178 1.90 -14.91 -9.75
N GLU A 179 1.75 -13.70 -9.19
CA GLU A 179 1.15 -12.55 -9.86
C GLU A 179 2.12 -11.97 -10.91
N VAL A 180 3.38 -11.77 -10.50
CA VAL A 180 4.44 -11.28 -11.39
C VAL A 180 5.17 -12.46 -12.02
N LYS A 181 5.32 -12.46 -13.35
CA LYS A 181 6.13 -13.44 -14.09
C LYS A 181 7.47 -12.83 -14.49
N GLY A 182 8.55 -13.62 -14.46
CA GLY A 182 9.88 -13.18 -14.88
C GLY A 182 10.78 -12.80 -13.70
N ARG A 183 11.33 -11.58 -13.68
CA ARG A 183 12.23 -11.14 -12.60
C ARG A 183 11.43 -10.82 -11.34
N HIS A 184 11.93 -11.27 -10.19
CA HIS A 184 11.35 -11.00 -8.87
C HIS A 184 11.47 -9.53 -8.41
N ARG A 185 12.09 -8.66 -9.23
CA ARG A 185 12.22 -7.21 -9.02
C ARG A 185 12.32 -6.46 -10.36
N PRO A 186 11.69 -5.29 -10.54
CA PRO A 186 11.88 -4.44 -11.71
C PRO A 186 13.33 -3.98 -11.86
N ALA A 187 13.82 -3.90 -13.10
CA ALA A 187 15.14 -3.32 -13.38
C ALA A 187 15.13 -1.81 -13.09
N GLY A 188 16.21 -1.29 -12.48
CA GLY A 188 16.38 0.15 -12.26
C GLY A 188 15.81 0.70 -10.95
N LEU A 189 15.23 -0.13 -10.07
CA LEU A 189 14.91 0.32 -8.71
C LEU A 189 16.20 0.63 -7.95
N PRO A 190 16.34 1.84 -7.35
CA PRO A 190 17.54 2.19 -6.62
C PRO A 190 17.78 1.18 -5.50
N LEU A 191 18.98 0.61 -5.48
CA LEU A 191 19.48 -0.13 -4.30
C LEU A 191 20.00 0.93 -3.34
N TYR A 192 19.28 1.15 -2.24
CA TYR A 192 19.81 1.97 -1.17
C TYR A 192 21.03 1.21 -0.58
N LYS A 193 22.22 1.83 -0.68
CA LYS A 193 23.52 1.16 -0.43
C LYS A 193 23.70 0.67 1.01
N ARG A 194 22.80 1.03 1.92
CA ARG A 194 22.76 0.58 3.31
C ARG A 194 21.31 0.32 3.69
N VAL A 195 20.89 -0.93 3.77
CA VAL A 195 19.60 -1.29 4.36
C VAL A 195 19.81 -1.31 5.87
N GLU A 196 19.48 -0.21 6.56
CA GLU A 196 19.20 -0.28 7.99
C GLU A 196 17.81 -0.89 8.12
N TYR A 197 17.75 -2.23 8.15
CA TYR A 197 16.48 -2.96 8.23
C TYR A 197 15.96 -2.87 9.67
N TRP A 198 15.10 -1.90 9.91
CA TRP A 198 14.23 -1.86 11.09
C TRP A 198 12.86 -1.36 10.68
N LYS A 199 11.89 -2.28 10.54
CA LYS A 199 10.45 -1.94 10.54
C LYS A 199 9.96 -1.83 11.99
N GLY A 200 10.67 -1.01 12.77
CA GLY A 200 10.46 -0.80 14.20
C GLY A 200 11.43 0.24 14.78
N ALA A 201 10.87 1.30 15.35
CA ALA A 201 11.51 2.38 16.11
C ALA A 201 12.71 3.06 15.44
N TRP A 202 12.45 4.21 14.81
CA TRP A 202 13.37 5.33 15.04
C TRP A 202 13.24 5.70 16.52
N PRO A 203 14.27 5.59 17.36
CA PRO A 203 14.39 6.54 18.44
C PRO A 203 14.46 7.89 17.74
N LEU A 204 13.34 8.61 17.72
CA LEU A 204 13.36 10.04 17.54
C LEU A 204 14.36 10.56 18.58
N LEU A 205 15.57 10.85 18.11
CA LEU A 205 16.51 11.75 18.74
C LEU A 205 15.82 13.13 18.78
N VAL A 206 14.82 13.27 19.64
CA VAL A 206 14.50 14.56 20.24
C VAL A 206 15.47 14.66 21.40
N ARG A 207 16.50 15.48 21.20
CA ARG A 207 17.25 16.05 22.31
C ARG A 207 16.35 16.98 23.10
#